data_AF-A0A6J1C300-F1
#
_entry.id   AF-A0A6J1C300-F1
#
_cell.length_a   1.000
_cell.length_b   1.000
_cell.length_c   1.000
_cell.angle_alpha   90.00
_cell.angle_beta   90.00
_cell.angle_gamma   90.00
#
_symmetry.space_group_name_H-M   'P 1'
#
loop_
_entity.id
_entity.type
_entity.pdbx_description
1 polymer ?
#
loop_
_entity_poly.entity_id
_entity_poly.type
_entity_poly.pdbx_seq_one_letter_code
_entity_poly.pdbx_strand_id
1 'polypeptide(L)'
;MNVKRRRTLIYAVNQDAEEAFKKTVEVDRLIDALRNASSHELQKLVLQNVLAFNEGFWIRLAARTDTCKSEDDKRDYEELAVSVMSIVDHLVHKTKEKIESATDILKEILKPVVDEVEEITWPPRDPEALKLMEKEIIHREQEGQLDEGFLAEVSAQLRQAKEDGDKPGLEAMLQKVLQLYASRVLSKRSYAKKGEEVLKAELFLETIIKAPEEEWNKLLINGMTIGNGDVLPDELDGVIKKRIERTLIRTEGGSYQQRILTEYLKGIQSRSDEIVQLLQGKTQ
;
A
#
# COMPACT_ATOMS: atom_id res chain seq x y z
N MET A 1 6.91 -48.22 60.20
CA MET A 1 6.51 -46.92 59.62
C MET A 1 7.68 -45.96 59.87
N ASN A 2 8.29 -45.24 58.93
CA ASN A 2 7.73 -44.48 57.81
C ASN A 2 8.89 -44.13 56.84
N VAL A 3 8.80 -44.54 55.57
CA VAL A 3 9.80 -44.24 54.53
C VAL A 3 9.46 -42.85 53.96
N LYS A 4 10.27 -41.84 54.27
CA LYS A 4 10.11 -40.48 53.71
C LYS A 4 10.48 -40.48 52.22
N ARG A 5 9.44 -40.62 51.38
CA ARG A 5 9.46 -40.44 49.93
C ARG A 5 9.87 -38.99 49.60
N ARG A 6 11.07 -38.78 49.04
CA ARG A 6 11.43 -37.51 48.38
C ARG A 6 10.58 -37.39 47.12
N ARG A 7 9.65 -36.44 47.09
CA ARG A 7 8.90 -36.06 45.89
C ARG A 7 9.78 -35.12 45.07
N THR A 8 10.26 -35.57 43.93
CA THR A 8 10.78 -34.70 42.87
C THR A 8 9.57 -33.98 42.26
N LEU A 9 9.45 -32.68 42.52
CA LEU A 9 8.48 -31.83 41.84
C LEU A 9 9.02 -31.55 40.44
N ILE A 10 8.45 -32.21 39.44
CA ILE A 10 8.60 -31.82 38.04
C ILE A 10 7.66 -30.62 37.87
N TYR A 11 8.23 -29.42 37.74
CA TYR A 11 7.48 -28.20 37.52
C TYR A 11 6.86 -28.27 36.12
N ALA A 12 5.55 -28.08 36.02
CA ALA A 12 4.89 -27.89 34.74
C ALA A 12 5.46 -26.61 34.12
N VAL A 13 6.21 -26.75 33.01
CA VAL A 13 6.65 -25.60 32.22
C VAL A 13 5.39 -24.94 31.67
N ASN A 14 5.11 -23.73 32.13
CA ASN A 14 4.00 -22.92 31.63
C ASN A 14 4.33 -22.54 30.17
N GLN A 15 3.41 -22.75 29.23
CA GLN A 15 3.64 -22.48 27.80
C GLN A 15 4.06 -21.03 27.55
N ASP A 16 3.56 -20.09 28.36
CA ASP A 16 3.94 -18.67 28.33
C ASP A 16 5.42 -18.44 28.65
N ALA A 17 6.00 -19.24 29.56
CA ALA A 17 7.41 -19.14 29.92
C ALA A 17 8.31 -19.70 28.81
N GLU A 18 7.85 -20.73 28.10
CA GLU A 18 8.56 -21.28 26.94
C GLU A 18 8.56 -20.30 25.76
N GLU A 19 7.45 -19.61 25.52
CA GLU A 19 7.35 -18.59 24.46
C GLU A 19 8.20 -17.35 24.77
N ALA A 20 8.16 -16.85 26.01
CA ALA A 20 9.01 -15.74 26.45
C ALA A 20 10.51 -16.10 26.35
N PHE A 21 10.86 -17.34 26.67
CA PHE A 21 12.23 -17.84 26.50
C PHE A 21 12.64 -17.90 25.03
N LYS A 22 11.78 -18.42 24.14
CA LYS A 22 12.04 -18.43 22.68
C LYS A 22 12.29 -17.03 22.13
N LYS A 23 11.44 -16.06 22.49
CA LYS A 23 11.63 -14.65 22.10
C LYS A 23 12.96 -14.08 22.59
N THR A 24 13.34 -14.40 23.83
CA THR A 24 14.64 -13.97 24.38
C THR A 24 15.81 -14.56 23.60
N VAL A 25 15.74 -15.84 23.24
CA VAL A 25 16.78 -16.51 22.44
C VAL A 25 16.90 -15.91 21.03
N GLU A 26 15.79 -15.53 20.42
CA GLU A 26 15.80 -14.87 19.10
C GLU A 26 16.46 -13.50 19.16
N VAL A 27 16.15 -12.71 20.20
CA VAL A 27 16.82 -11.41 20.43
C VAL A 27 18.32 -11.59 20.68
N ASP A 28 18.72 -12.59 21.46
CA ASP A 28 20.13 -12.91 21.69
C ASP A 28 20.86 -13.25 20.39
N ARG A 29 20.25 -14.09 19.55
CA ARG A 29 20.82 -14.43 18.23
C ARG A 29 20.97 -13.21 17.34
N LEU A 30 20.01 -12.28 17.38
CA LEU A 30 20.09 -11.04 16.63
C LEU A 30 21.23 -10.15 17.15
N ILE A 31 21.36 -10.00 18.47
CA ILE A 31 22.46 -9.25 19.10
C ILE A 31 23.82 -9.84 18.67
N ASP A 32 23.97 -11.16 18.71
CA ASP A 32 25.20 -11.83 18.32
C ASP A 32 25.49 -11.66 16.82
N ALA A 33 24.46 -11.71 15.96
CA ALA A 33 24.62 -11.45 14.53
C ALA A 33 25.05 -10.01 14.24
N LEU A 34 24.47 -9.03 14.95
CA LEU A 34 24.82 -7.62 14.80
C LEU A 34 26.25 -7.34 15.30
N ARG A 35 26.65 -7.91 16.43
CA ARG A 35 28.01 -7.74 16.99
C ARG A 35 29.09 -8.25 16.03
N ASN A 36 28.83 -9.36 15.35
CA ASN A 36 29.80 -9.99 14.46
C ASN A 36 29.77 -9.43 13.02
N ALA A 37 28.87 -8.49 12.73
CA ALA A 37 28.70 -7.93 11.38
C ALA A 37 29.74 -6.86 11.08
N SER A 38 30.19 -6.81 9.81
CA SER A 38 30.90 -5.63 9.30
C SER A 38 29.97 -4.41 9.19
N SER A 39 30.52 -3.20 9.03
CA SER A 39 29.71 -1.97 8.94
C SER A 39 28.60 -2.02 7.87
N HIS A 40 28.88 -2.57 6.68
CA HIS A 40 27.88 -2.73 5.62
C HIS A 40 26.84 -3.83 5.94
N GLU A 41 27.28 -4.94 6.54
CA GLU A 41 26.37 -6.01 6.97
C GLU A 41 25.47 -5.57 8.13
N LEU A 42 25.99 -4.75 9.03
CA LEU A 42 25.25 -4.16 10.15
C LEU A 42 24.08 -3.33 9.62
N GLN A 43 24.32 -2.44 8.66
CA GLN A 43 23.25 -1.65 8.02
C GLN A 43 22.18 -2.55 7.40
N LYS A 44 22.58 -3.60 6.68
CA LYS A 44 21.66 -4.54 6.06
C LYS A 44 20.84 -5.33 7.09
N LEU A 45 21.47 -5.80 8.17
CA LEU A 45 20.80 -6.53 9.25
C LEU A 45 19.80 -5.64 9.98
N VAL A 46 20.16 -4.38 10.24
CA VAL A 46 19.24 -3.40 10.85
C VAL A 46 18.03 -3.15 9.94
N LEU A 47 18.24 -2.95 8.63
CA LEU A 47 17.14 -2.77 7.68
C LEU A 47 16.18 -3.96 7.65
N GLN A 48 16.71 -5.18 7.64
CA GLN A 48 15.91 -6.41 7.55
C GLN A 48 15.13 -6.72 8.84
N ASN A 49 15.61 -6.23 9.97
CA ASN A 49 15.04 -6.53 11.30
C ASN A 49 14.51 -5.27 12.00
N VAL A 50 14.14 -4.22 11.25
CA VAL A 50 13.81 -2.91 11.84
C VAL A 50 12.72 -2.99 12.92
N LEU A 51 11.73 -3.88 12.75
CA LEU A 51 10.64 -4.09 13.70
C LEU A 51 11.06 -4.84 14.98
N ALA A 52 12.22 -5.51 14.97
CA ALA A 52 12.75 -6.23 16.12
C ALA A 52 13.39 -5.29 17.16
N PHE A 53 13.72 -4.04 16.80
CA PHE A 53 14.34 -3.04 17.69
C PHE A 53 13.34 -2.32 18.58
N ASN A 54 12.54 -3.09 19.31
CA ASN A 54 11.59 -2.59 20.31
C ASN A 54 12.22 -2.48 21.71
N GLU A 55 11.45 -2.04 22.70
CA GLU A 55 11.90 -1.91 24.10
C GLU A 55 12.57 -3.20 24.63
N GLY A 56 12.03 -4.37 24.29
CA GLY A 56 12.57 -5.66 24.71
C GLY A 56 13.97 -5.94 24.17
N PHE A 57 14.29 -5.52 22.94
CA PHE A 57 15.64 -5.62 22.38
C PHE A 57 16.63 -4.79 23.18
N TRP A 58 16.30 -3.52 23.47
CA TRP A 58 17.18 -2.60 24.18
C TRP A 58 17.42 -3.04 25.63
N ILE A 59 16.38 -3.49 26.33
CA ILE A 59 16.50 -4.08 27.67
C ILE A 59 17.41 -5.30 27.64
N ARG A 60 17.29 -6.16 26.62
CA ARG A 60 18.13 -7.36 26.51
C ARG A 60 19.59 -7.01 26.22
N LEU A 61 19.84 -6.04 25.35
CA LEU A 61 21.18 -5.54 25.05
C LEU A 61 21.85 -4.90 26.29
N ALA A 62 21.10 -4.11 27.07
CA ALA A 62 21.58 -3.56 28.34
C ALA A 62 21.95 -4.68 29.33
N ALA A 63 21.07 -5.69 29.49
CA ALA A 63 21.36 -6.84 30.35
C ALA A 63 22.62 -7.63 29.90
N ARG A 64 22.85 -7.76 28.60
CA ARG A 64 24.09 -8.37 28.06
C ARG A 64 25.32 -7.55 28.41
N THR A 65 25.22 -6.23 28.28
CA THR A 65 26.27 -5.28 28.67
C THR A 65 26.61 -5.39 30.15
N ASP A 66 25.60 -5.42 31.03
CA ASP A 66 25.80 -5.52 32.49
C ASP A 66 26.42 -6.85 32.93
N THR A 67 26.17 -7.93 32.19
CA THR A 67 26.71 -9.27 32.48
C THR A 67 28.11 -9.52 31.92
N CYS A 68 28.68 -8.54 31.20
CA CYS A 68 30.04 -8.64 30.66
C CYS A 68 31.09 -8.60 31.77
N LYS A 69 32.07 -9.50 31.66
CA LYS A 69 33.16 -9.63 32.64
C LYS A 69 34.35 -8.72 32.30
N SER A 70 34.54 -8.38 31.02
CA SER A 70 35.60 -7.50 30.53
C SER A 70 35.05 -6.10 30.27
N GLU A 71 35.83 -5.08 30.60
CA GLU A 71 35.50 -3.69 30.23
C GLU A 71 35.57 -3.48 28.70
N ASP A 72 36.42 -4.22 27.99
CA ASP A 72 36.47 -4.16 26.53
C ASP A 72 35.18 -4.72 25.90
N ASP A 73 34.65 -5.83 26.42
CA ASP A 73 33.37 -6.40 25.96
C ASP A 73 32.20 -5.43 26.22
N LYS A 74 32.21 -4.72 27.37
CA LYS A 74 31.19 -3.71 27.66
C LYS A 74 31.21 -2.58 26.64
N ARG A 75 32.40 -2.07 26.34
CA ARG A 75 32.58 -1.02 25.32
C ARG A 75 32.10 -1.47 23.94
N ASP A 76 32.39 -2.70 23.54
CA ASP A 76 31.89 -3.25 22.27
C ASP A 76 30.35 -3.22 22.21
N TYR A 77 29.66 -3.59 23.28
CA TYR A 77 28.19 -3.56 23.32
C TYR A 77 27.63 -2.14 23.36
N GLU A 78 28.28 -1.21 24.05
CA GLU A 78 27.91 0.21 24.06
C GLU A 78 28.07 0.84 22.66
N GLU A 79 29.20 0.58 21.99
CA GLU A 79 29.44 1.04 20.61
C GLU A 79 28.46 0.43 19.61
N LEU A 80 28.14 -0.86 19.77
CA LEU A 80 27.11 -1.54 18.99
C LEU A 80 25.74 -0.88 19.21
N ALA A 81 25.37 -0.59 20.45
CA ALA A 81 24.09 0.05 20.77
C ALA A 81 23.98 1.42 20.11
N VAL A 82 25.03 2.25 20.21
CA VAL A 82 25.10 3.56 19.57
C VAL A 82 25.00 3.44 18.04
N SER A 83 25.70 2.47 17.45
CA SER A 83 25.71 2.26 16.00
C SER A 83 24.35 1.80 15.48
N VAL A 84 23.72 0.81 16.14
CA VAL A 84 22.38 0.32 15.79
C VAL A 84 21.35 1.44 15.97
N MET A 85 21.40 2.16 17.10
CA MET A 85 20.48 3.28 17.38
C MET A 85 20.60 4.37 16.33
N SER A 86 21.82 4.78 15.96
CA SER A 86 22.03 5.80 14.92
C SER A 86 21.46 5.39 13.56
N ILE A 87 21.62 4.11 13.17
CA ILE A 87 21.03 3.60 11.91
C ILE A 87 19.50 3.59 11.99
N VAL A 88 18.93 3.10 13.09
CA VAL A 88 17.48 3.08 13.32
C VAL A 88 16.90 4.49 13.31
N ASP A 89 17.52 5.43 14.03
CA ASP A 89 17.09 6.84 14.07
C ASP A 89 17.12 7.46 12.67
N HIS A 90 18.20 7.24 11.91
CA HIS A 90 18.29 7.72 10.53
C HIS A 90 17.17 7.16 9.63
N LEU A 91 16.83 5.87 9.79
CA LEU A 91 15.73 5.25 9.06
C LEU A 91 14.37 5.82 9.46
N VAL A 92 14.14 6.03 10.75
CA VAL A 92 12.89 6.64 11.26
C VAL A 92 12.74 8.05 10.74
N HIS A 93 13.78 8.88 10.83
CA HIS A 93 13.79 10.24 10.32
C HIS A 93 13.51 10.28 8.82
N LYS A 94 14.23 9.48 8.02
CA LYS A 94 14.03 9.43 6.57
C LYS A 94 12.63 8.94 6.19
N THR A 95 12.07 8.00 6.95
CA THR A 95 10.70 7.51 6.74
C THR A 95 9.68 8.60 7.07
N LYS A 96 9.87 9.32 8.17
CA LYS A 96 9.01 10.45 8.57
C LYS A 96 9.04 11.56 7.52
N GLU A 97 10.22 11.95 7.05
CA GLU A 97 10.37 12.95 5.98
C GLU A 97 9.63 12.53 4.70
N LYS A 98 9.70 11.25 4.34
CA LYS A 98 8.94 10.71 3.19
C LYS A 98 7.43 10.76 3.41
N ILE A 99 6.94 10.43 4.60
CA ILE A 99 5.50 10.51 4.94
C ILE A 99 5.02 11.96 4.90
N GLU A 100 5.78 12.89 5.49
CA GLU A 100 5.47 14.32 5.47
C GLU A 100 5.46 14.84 4.03
N SER A 101 6.47 14.47 3.23
CA SER A 101 6.52 14.79 1.81
C SER A 101 5.32 14.23 1.04
N ALA A 102 4.93 12.97 1.25
CA ALA A 102 3.77 12.37 0.60
C ALA A 102 2.46 13.06 1.00
N THR A 103 2.34 13.43 2.27
CA THR A 103 1.18 14.14 2.82
C THR A 103 1.07 15.54 2.23
N ASP A 104 2.18 16.27 2.09
CA ASP A 104 2.17 17.60 1.49
C ASP A 104 1.89 17.53 -0.01
N ILE A 105 2.41 16.50 -0.71
CA ILE A 105 2.04 16.22 -2.09
C ILE A 105 0.53 16.00 -2.22
N LEU A 106 -0.05 15.18 -1.33
CA LEU A 106 -1.48 14.89 -1.30
C LEU A 106 -2.32 16.15 -1.05
N LYS A 107 -1.94 17.00 -0.08
CA LYS A 107 -2.63 18.27 0.19
C LYS A 107 -2.67 19.16 -1.03
N GLU A 108 -1.55 19.31 -1.74
CA GLU A 108 -1.52 20.13 -2.95
C GLU A 108 -2.38 19.55 -4.08
N ILE A 109 -2.46 18.21 -4.21
CA ILE A 109 -3.38 17.56 -5.16
C ILE A 109 -4.84 17.85 -4.77
N LEU A 110 -5.16 17.83 -3.48
CA LEU A 110 -6.53 18.05 -2.98
C LEU A 110 -6.91 19.53 -2.86
N LYS A 111 -5.95 20.45 -2.93
CA LYS A 111 -6.16 21.88 -2.77
C LYS A 111 -7.32 22.43 -3.62
N PRO A 112 -7.47 22.09 -4.91
CA PRO A 112 -8.56 22.61 -5.74
C PRO A 112 -9.96 22.24 -5.24
N VAL A 113 -10.11 21.14 -4.48
CA VAL A 113 -11.41 20.70 -3.94
C VAL A 113 -11.66 21.14 -2.50
N VAL A 114 -10.63 21.68 -1.82
CA VAL A 114 -10.70 22.11 -0.42
C VAL A 114 -10.76 23.63 -0.27
N ASP A 115 -10.10 24.39 -1.14
CA ASP A 115 -9.90 25.84 -0.96
C ASP A 115 -11.08 26.73 -1.44
N GLU A 116 -12.04 26.21 -2.21
CA GLU A 116 -13.00 27.07 -2.95
C GLU A 116 -14.46 27.13 -2.42
N VAL A 117 -14.83 26.43 -1.33
CA VAL A 117 -16.24 26.39 -0.89
C VAL A 117 -16.41 26.45 0.63
N GLU A 118 -17.29 27.33 1.14
CA GLU A 118 -17.72 27.38 2.56
C GLU A 118 -18.35 26.03 3.03
N GLU A 119 -18.88 25.24 2.09
CA GLU A 119 -19.46 23.93 2.33
C GLU A 119 -18.96 22.93 1.27
N ILE A 120 -18.09 22.02 1.70
CA ILE A 120 -17.45 21.10 0.75
C ILE A 120 -18.46 20.00 0.36
N THR A 121 -18.76 19.91 -0.95
CA THR A 121 -19.67 18.88 -1.48
C THR A 121 -18.91 17.59 -1.77
N TRP A 122 -19.40 16.49 -1.20
CA TRP A 122 -18.78 15.17 -1.33
C TRP A 122 -19.74 14.16 -1.97
N PRO A 123 -19.30 13.38 -2.97
CA PRO A 123 -17.95 13.35 -3.57
C PRO A 123 -17.63 14.62 -4.38
N PRO A 124 -16.34 14.92 -4.65
CA PRO A 124 -15.96 16.07 -5.46
C PRO A 124 -16.52 15.92 -6.88
N ARG A 125 -17.36 16.87 -7.29
CA ARG A 125 -18.07 16.86 -8.59
C ARG A 125 -17.81 18.08 -9.45
N ASP A 126 -17.12 19.09 -8.92
CA ASP A 126 -16.81 20.29 -9.70
C ASP A 126 -15.84 19.93 -10.84
N PRO A 127 -16.25 20.07 -12.12
CA PRO A 127 -15.43 19.67 -13.25
C PRO A 127 -14.14 20.48 -13.37
N GLU A 128 -14.12 21.74 -12.94
CA GLU A 128 -12.92 22.58 -13.02
C GLU A 128 -11.90 22.19 -11.93
N ALA A 129 -12.34 22.00 -10.69
CA ALA A 129 -11.50 21.46 -9.63
C ALA A 129 -10.91 20.08 -10.00
N LEU A 130 -11.72 19.18 -10.57
CA LEU A 130 -11.24 17.86 -11.01
C LEU A 130 -10.19 17.94 -12.12
N LYS A 131 -10.33 18.88 -13.08
CA LYS A 131 -9.30 19.13 -14.10
C LYS A 131 -8.01 19.67 -13.49
N LEU A 132 -8.10 20.52 -12.46
CA LEU A 132 -6.92 21.02 -11.74
C LEU A 132 -6.24 19.88 -10.98
N MET A 133 -6.99 19.02 -10.30
CA MET A 133 -6.45 17.81 -9.67
C MET A 133 -5.76 16.90 -10.69
N GLU A 134 -6.38 16.66 -11.85
CA GLU A 134 -5.79 15.83 -12.91
C GLU A 134 -4.46 16.43 -13.43
N LYS A 135 -4.42 17.75 -13.65
CA LYS A 135 -3.18 18.45 -14.02
C LYS A 135 -2.09 18.28 -12.98
N GLU A 136 -2.45 18.38 -11.69
CA GLU A 136 -1.49 18.20 -10.60
C GLU A 136 -0.98 16.76 -10.56
N ILE A 137 -1.86 15.75 -10.68
CA ILE A 137 -1.47 14.34 -10.78
C ILE A 137 -0.51 14.12 -11.95
N ILE A 138 -0.78 14.69 -13.13
CA ILE A 138 0.10 14.57 -14.30
C ILE A 138 1.47 15.17 -14.00
N HIS A 139 1.52 16.36 -13.40
CA HIS A 139 2.76 17.03 -13.06
C HIS A 139 3.59 16.22 -12.05
N ARG A 140 2.99 15.81 -10.93
CA ARG A 140 3.66 15.04 -9.87
C ARG A 140 4.12 13.67 -10.36
N GLU A 141 3.37 13.06 -11.26
CA GLU A 141 3.75 11.79 -11.88
C GLU A 141 5.00 11.94 -12.76
N GLN A 142 5.09 13.03 -13.54
CA GLN A 142 6.27 13.32 -14.38
C GLN A 142 7.52 13.58 -13.55
N GLU A 143 7.38 14.23 -12.40
CA GLU A 143 8.47 14.47 -11.43
C GLU A 143 8.83 13.22 -10.61
N GLY A 144 8.11 12.10 -10.78
CA GLY A 144 8.36 10.85 -10.06
C GLY A 144 7.96 10.91 -8.58
N GLN A 145 7.12 11.87 -8.19
CA GLN A 145 6.68 12.11 -6.81
C GLN A 145 5.50 11.24 -6.38
N LEU A 146 4.82 10.58 -7.33
CA LEU A 146 3.76 9.60 -7.06
C LEU A 146 4.35 8.18 -6.97
N ASP A 147 5.36 8.03 -6.12
CA ASP A 147 6.08 6.77 -5.90
C ASP A 147 5.31 5.81 -4.98
N GLU A 148 5.89 4.63 -4.70
CA GLU A 148 5.27 3.66 -3.80
C GLU A 148 5.07 4.18 -2.37
N GLY A 149 5.90 5.11 -1.90
CA GLY A 149 5.70 5.75 -0.60
C GLY A 149 4.44 6.61 -0.59
N PHE A 150 4.24 7.42 -1.62
CA PHE A 150 3.01 8.20 -1.79
C PHE A 150 1.77 7.30 -1.89
N LEU A 151 1.81 6.27 -2.74
CA LEU A 151 0.67 5.36 -2.90
C LEU A 151 0.36 4.59 -1.61
N ALA A 152 1.38 4.18 -0.87
CA ALA A 152 1.22 3.52 0.43
C ALA A 152 0.51 4.44 1.44
N GLU A 153 0.93 5.70 1.50
CA GLU A 153 0.36 6.70 2.41
C GLU A 153 -1.11 6.99 2.08
N VAL A 154 -1.43 7.30 0.82
CA VAL A 154 -2.83 7.55 0.39
C VAL A 154 -3.71 6.31 0.64
N SER A 155 -3.18 5.11 0.38
CA SER A 155 -3.91 3.86 0.64
C SER A 155 -4.13 3.61 2.13
N ALA A 156 -3.16 3.98 2.98
CA ALA A 156 -3.27 3.85 4.43
C ALA A 156 -4.35 4.81 4.98
N GLN A 157 -4.30 6.08 4.58
CA GLN A 157 -5.31 7.07 4.95
C GLN A 157 -6.71 6.67 4.46
N LEU A 158 -6.82 6.08 3.25
CA LEU A 158 -8.09 5.61 2.72
C LEU A 158 -8.68 4.45 3.54
N ARG A 159 -7.84 3.48 3.96
CA ARG A 159 -8.28 2.40 4.85
C ARG A 159 -8.74 2.95 6.19
N GLN A 160 -7.98 3.86 6.78
CA GLN A 160 -8.35 4.48 8.05
C GLN A 160 -9.68 5.25 7.94
N ALA A 161 -9.87 6.04 6.88
CA ALA A 161 -11.13 6.77 6.66
C ALA A 161 -12.34 5.82 6.53
N LYS A 162 -12.16 4.65 5.91
CA LYS A 162 -13.20 3.61 5.80
C LYS A 162 -13.51 2.93 7.14
N GLU A 163 -12.48 2.67 7.94
CA GLU A 163 -12.61 2.03 9.26
C GLU A 163 -13.26 2.97 10.29
N ASP A 164 -12.87 4.24 10.29
CA ASP A 164 -13.40 5.26 11.20
C ASP A 164 -14.89 5.56 10.88
N GLY A 165 -15.29 5.48 9.60
CA GLY A 165 -16.67 5.66 9.14
C GLY A 165 -17.28 7.06 9.36
N ASP A 166 -16.52 7.97 9.98
CA ASP A 166 -16.92 9.31 10.39
C ASP A 166 -16.54 10.39 9.35
N LYS A 167 -15.73 10.04 8.34
CA LYS A 167 -15.19 10.96 7.32
C LYS A 167 -15.47 10.48 5.88
N PRO A 168 -16.74 10.33 5.48
CA PRO A 168 -17.09 9.91 4.11
C PRO A 168 -16.54 10.87 3.03
N GLY A 169 -16.37 12.15 3.35
CA GLY A 169 -15.76 13.12 2.43
C GLY A 169 -14.28 12.85 2.15
N LEU A 170 -13.50 12.51 3.18
CA LEU A 170 -12.08 12.16 3.03
C LEU A 170 -11.92 10.86 2.25
N GLU A 171 -12.76 9.87 2.52
CA GLU A 171 -12.78 8.63 1.73
C GLU A 171 -12.98 8.93 0.24
N ALA A 172 -13.99 9.72 -0.11
CA ALA A 172 -14.29 10.07 -1.50
C ALA A 172 -13.14 10.83 -2.19
N MET A 173 -12.47 11.74 -1.47
CA MET A 173 -11.28 12.45 -1.98
C MET A 173 -10.13 11.50 -2.29
N LEU A 174 -9.77 10.65 -1.32
CA LEU A 174 -8.66 9.73 -1.48
C LEU A 174 -8.93 8.71 -2.59
N GLN A 175 -10.17 8.22 -2.69
CA GLN A 175 -10.59 7.39 -3.82
C GLN A 175 -10.41 8.13 -5.15
N LYS A 176 -10.85 9.39 -5.25
CA LYS A 176 -10.72 10.18 -6.49
C LYS A 176 -9.26 10.39 -6.87
N VAL A 177 -8.36 10.65 -5.92
CA VAL A 177 -6.91 10.75 -6.15
C VAL A 177 -6.37 9.45 -6.77
N LEU A 178 -6.69 8.29 -6.19
CA LEU A 178 -6.23 6.99 -6.68
C LEU A 178 -6.83 6.64 -8.06
N GLN A 179 -8.09 7.02 -8.32
CA GLN A 179 -8.73 6.85 -9.62
C GLN A 179 -8.05 7.70 -10.71
N LEU A 180 -7.77 8.97 -10.43
CA LEU A 180 -7.06 9.86 -11.37
C LEU A 180 -5.65 9.33 -11.66
N TYR A 181 -4.93 8.89 -10.63
CA TYR A 181 -3.64 8.22 -10.78
C TYR A 181 -3.74 6.98 -11.68
N ALA A 182 -4.70 6.09 -11.42
CA ALA A 182 -4.86 4.85 -12.18
C ALA A 182 -5.24 5.12 -13.64
N SER A 183 -6.19 6.03 -13.88
CA SER A 183 -6.56 6.49 -15.22
C SER A 183 -5.35 7.01 -15.98
N ARG A 184 -4.55 7.88 -15.35
CA ARG A 184 -3.34 8.45 -15.93
C ARG A 184 -2.32 7.38 -16.31
N VAL A 185 -1.97 6.49 -15.37
CA VAL A 185 -0.94 5.46 -15.59
C VAL A 185 -1.38 4.44 -16.64
N LEU A 186 -2.64 3.98 -16.58
CA LEU A 186 -3.17 3.04 -17.56
C LEU A 186 -3.26 3.66 -18.95
N SER A 187 -3.59 4.95 -19.06
CA SER A 187 -3.72 5.65 -20.35
C SER A 187 -2.40 5.87 -21.08
N LYS A 188 -1.25 5.70 -20.43
CA LYS A 188 0.08 5.88 -21.07
C LYS A 188 0.35 4.93 -22.22
N ARG A 189 -0.28 3.75 -22.23
CA ARG A 189 -0.08 2.74 -23.26
C ARG A 189 -1.41 2.37 -23.90
N SER A 190 -1.44 2.51 -25.22
CA SER A 190 -2.56 2.06 -26.05
C SER A 190 -2.32 0.63 -26.55
N TYR A 191 -3.37 -0.16 -26.55
CA TYR A 191 -3.48 -1.53 -27.08
C TYR A 191 -4.62 -1.63 -28.09
N ALA A 192 -5.32 -0.53 -28.35
CA ALA A 192 -6.40 -0.42 -29.33
C ALA A 192 -5.98 -0.72 -30.77
N LYS A 193 -4.68 -0.83 -31.08
CA LYS A 193 -4.17 -1.12 -32.42
C LYS A 193 -3.27 -2.34 -32.44
N LYS A 194 -3.50 -3.23 -33.42
CA LYS A 194 -2.62 -4.35 -33.74
C LYS A 194 -2.24 -4.26 -35.22
N GLY A 195 -1.12 -3.62 -35.52
CA GLY A 195 -0.78 -3.23 -36.88
C GLY A 195 -1.72 -2.13 -37.37
N GLU A 196 -2.38 -2.34 -38.52
CA GLU A 196 -3.39 -1.43 -39.06
C GLU A 196 -4.80 -1.67 -38.50
N GLU A 197 -5.03 -2.80 -37.82
CA GLU A 197 -6.33 -3.17 -37.28
C GLU A 197 -6.62 -2.46 -35.95
N VAL A 198 -7.81 -1.88 -35.83
CA VAL A 198 -8.32 -1.30 -34.58
C VAL A 198 -9.12 -2.35 -33.83
N LEU A 199 -8.63 -2.73 -32.64
CA LEU A 199 -9.30 -3.63 -31.71
C LEU A 199 -10.40 -2.86 -30.98
N LYS A 200 -11.65 -2.98 -31.46
CA LYS A 200 -12.81 -2.20 -30.96
C LYS A 200 -12.99 -2.29 -29.44
N ALA A 201 -12.92 -3.49 -28.87
CA ALA A 201 -13.07 -3.69 -27.43
C ALA A 201 -11.96 -3.02 -26.60
N GLU A 202 -10.70 -3.06 -27.06
CA GLU A 202 -9.59 -2.35 -26.40
C GLU A 202 -9.74 -0.83 -26.53
N LEU A 203 -10.16 -0.33 -27.70
CA LEU A 203 -10.45 1.10 -27.88
C LEU A 203 -11.57 1.57 -26.94
N PHE A 204 -12.60 0.75 -26.77
CA PHE A 204 -13.69 1.04 -25.85
C PHE A 204 -13.21 1.06 -24.40
N LEU A 205 -12.43 0.06 -23.97
CA LEU A 205 -11.82 0.06 -22.64
C LEU A 205 -10.92 1.29 -22.41
N GLU A 206 -10.10 1.68 -23.38
CA GLU A 206 -9.29 2.91 -23.30
C GLU A 206 -10.13 4.18 -23.18
N THR A 207 -11.31 4.20 -23.81
CA THR A 207 -12.25 5.33 -23.71
C THR A 207 -12.82 5.42 -22.30
N ILE A 208 -13.19 4.29 -21.70
CA ILE A 208 -13.68 4.23 -20.31
C ILE A 208 -12.56 4.63 -19.34
N ILE A 209 -11.34 4.11 -19.51
CA ILE A 209 -10.20 4.43 -18.64
C ILE A 209 -9.93 5.94 -18.60
N LYS A 210 -10.06 6.63 -19.73
CA LYS A 210 -9.82 8.09 -19.85
C LYS A 210 -10.99 8.95 -19.40
N ALA A 211 -12.18 8.37 -19.24
CA ALA A 211 -13.38 9.10 -18.89
C ALA A 211 -13.50 9.29 -17.37
N PRO A 212 -14.12 10.39 -16.92
CA PRO A 212 -14.54 10.54 -15.54
C PRO A 212 -15.43 9.37 -15.10
N GLU A 213 -15.32 8.96 -13.83
CA GLU A 213 -16.09 7.84 -13.28
C GLU A 213 -17.60 8.04 -13.42
N GLU A 214 -18.04 9.29 -13.32
CA GLU A 214 -19.43 9.72 -13.44
C GLU A 214 -20.02 9.39 -14.82
N GLU A 215 -19.17 9.31 -15.85
CA GLU A 215 -19.56 8.99 -17.22
C GLU A 215 -19.55 7.49 -17.51
N TRP A 216 -18.97 6.65 -16.64
CA TRP A 216 -18.80 5.22 -16.91
C TRP A 216 -20.12 4.52 -17.21
N ASN A 217 -21.16 4.77 -16.42
CA ASN A 217 -22.46 4.12 -16.64
C ASN A 217 -23.01 4.43 -18.05
N LYS A 218 -22.93 5.70 -18.46
CA LYS A 218 -23.38 6.13 -19.79
C LYS A 218 -22.53 5.51 -20.89
N LEU A 219 -21.21 5.48 -20.72
CA LEU A 219 -20.29 4.88 -21.70
C LEU A 219 -20.49 3.37 -21.82
N LEU A 220 -20.63 2.67 -20.69
CA LEU A 220 -20.87 1.24 -20.62
C LEU A 220 -22.18 0.86 -21.30
N ILE A 221 -23.28 1.56 -21.00
CA ILE A 221 -24.58 1.33 -21.65
C ILE A 221 -24.47 1.56 -23.16
N ASN A 222 -23.95 2.71 -23.59
CA ASN A 222 -23.95 3.08 -25.01
C ASN A 222 -22.93 2.31 -25.86
N GLY A 223 -21.83 1.85 -25.25
CA GLY A 223 -20.76 1.15 -25.97
C GLY A 223 -20.95 -0.36 -26.03
N MET A 224 -21.71 -0.95 -25.10
CA MET A 224 -22.04 -2.37 -25.14
C MET A 224 -23.27 -2.65 -26.02
N THR A 225 -23.34 -3.85 -26.60
CA THR A 225 -24.46 -4.29 -27.45
C THR A 225 -25.83 -4.22 -26.75
N ILE A 226 -25.87 -4.27 -25.42
CA ILE A 226 -27.10 -4.16 -24.61
C ILE A 226 -27.76 -2.78 -24.77
N GLY A 227 -26.99 -1.72 -25.01
CA GLY A 227 -27.51 -0.37 -25.28
C GLY A 227 -27.31 0.09 -26.73
N ASN A 228 -27.29 -0.84 -27.69
CA ASN A 228 -27.06 -0.61 -29.12
C ASN A 228 -25.62 -0.18 -29.50
N GLY A 229 -24.64 -0.51 -28.66
CA GLY A 229 -23.22 -0.36 -28.99
C GLY A 229 -22.65 -1.51 -29.80
N ASP A 230 -21.35 -1.43 -30.10
CA ASP A 230 -20.62 -2.34 -30.98
C ASP A 230 -19.84 -3.46 -30.25
N VAL A 231 -19.72 -3.39 -28.91
CA VAL A 231 -18.86 -4.29 -28.12
C VAL A 231 -19.69 -5.27 -27.31
N LEU A 232 -19.40 -6.57 -27.41
CA LEU A 232 -20.07 -7.56 -26.57
C LEU A 232 -19.57 -7.47 -25.11
N PRO A 233 -20.43 -7.68 -24.10
CA PRO A 233 -20.00 -7.70 -22.70
C PRO A 233 -18.83 -8.65 -22.43
N ASP A 234 -18.86 -9.86 -23.01
CA ASP A 234 -17.79 -10.86 -22.87
C ASP A 234 -16.48 -10.42 -23.55
N GLU A 235 -16.56 -9.63 -24.63
CA GLU A 235 -15.37 -9.06 -25.27
C GLU A 235 -14.73 -7.99 -24.38
N LEU A 236 -15.54 -7.13 -23.75
CA LEU A 236 -15.08 -6.13 -22.79
C LEU A 236 -14.42 -6.81 -21.58
N ASP A 237 -15.06 -7.81 -20.98
CA ASP A 237 -14.49 -8.60 -19.89
C ASP A 237 -13.15 -9.25 -20.29
N GLY A 238 -13.10 -9.83 -21.50
CA GLY A 238 -11.89 -10.44 -22.03
C GLY A 238 -10.71 -9.45 -22.17
N VAL A 239 -10.96 -8.21 -22.59
CA VAL A 239 -9.90 -7.19 -22.67
C VAL A 239 -9.52 -6.63 -21.30
N ILE A 240 -10.47 -6.50 -20.37
CA ILE A 240 -10.18 -6.10 -18.98
C ILE A 240 -9.28 -7.13 -18.29
N LYS A 241 -9.60 -8.43 -18.40
CA LYS A 241 -8.77 -9.51 -17.84
C LYS A 241 -7.36 -9.49 -18.39
N LYS A 242 -7.21 -9.36 -19.72
CA LYS A 242 -5.90 -9.20 -20.37
C LYS A 242 -5.15 -7.96 -19.86
N ARG A 243 -5.86 -6.85 -19.58
CA ARG A 243 -5.25 -5.64 -19.04
C ARG A 243 -4.74 -5.86 -17.61
N ILE A 244 -5.52 -6.55 -16.77
CA ILE A 244 -5.11 -6.94 -15.42
C ILE A 244 -3.86 -7.83 -15.47
N GLU A 245 -3.84 -8.89 -16.29
CA GLU A 245 -2.69 -9.78 -16.44
C GLU A 245 -1.41 -9.00 -16.83
N ARG A 246 -1.53 -8.08 -17.79
CA ARG A 246 -0.41 -7.21 -18.21
C ARG A 246 0.05 -6.30 -17.08
N THR A 247 -0.86 -5.76 -16.28
CA THR A 247 -0.53 -4.95 -15.10
C THR A 247 0.26 -5.78 -14.09
N LEU A 248 -0.20 -7.00 -13.78
CA LEU A 248 0.46 -7.90 -12.84
C LEU A 248 1.89 -8.26 -13.26
N ILE A 249 2.14 -8.50 -14.56
CA ILE A 249 3.48 -8.85 -15.06
C ILE A 249 4.44 -7.65 -15.06
N ARG A 250 3.92 -6.42 -15.15
CA ARG A 250 4.73 -5.20 -15.35
C ARG A 250 4.96 -4.38 -14.10
N THR A 251 4.31 -4.75 -13.01
CA THR A 251 4.44 -4.08 -11.71
C THR A 251 5.07 -5.03 -10.72
N GLU A 252 5.71 -4.48 -9.69
CA GLU A 252 6.27 -5.30 -8.61
C GLU A 252 5.15 -6.02 -7.84
N GLY A 253 5.33 -7.31 -7.60
CA GLY A 253 4.34 -8.15 -6.93
C GLY A 253 4.00 -7.61 -5.54
N GLY A 254 2.72 -7.34 -5.30
CA GLY A 254 2.25 -6.85 -4.00
C GLY A 254 2.43 -5.36 -3.74
N SER A 255 3.00 -4.60 -4.68
CA SER A 255 3.13 -3.15 -4.64
C SER A 255 1.76 -2.43 -4.59
N TYR A 256 1.72 -1.19 -4.08
CA TYR A 256 0.47 -0.44 -4.06
C TYR A 256 0.05 -0.06 -5.48
N GLN A 257 0.99 0.29 -6.35
CA GLN A 257 0.69 0.53 -7.76
C GLN A 257 -0.02 -0.67 -8.40
N GLN A 258 0.49 -1.89 -8.22
CA GLN A 258 -0.15 -3.09 -8.76
C GLN A 258 -1.60 -3.25 -8.27
N ARG A 259 -1.83 -3.06 -6.96
CA ARG A 259 -3.15 -3.19 -6.33
C ARG A 259 -4.12 -2.14 -6.87
N ILE A 260 -3.75 -0.86 -6.82
CA ILE A 260 -4.58 0.28 -7.23
C ILE A 260 -5.00 0.13 -8.71
N LEU A 261 -4.04 -0.17 -9.60
CA LEU A 261 -4.34 -0.36 -11.02
C LEU A 261 -5.27 -1.54 -11.29
N THR A 262 -5.10 -2.63 -10.54
CA THR A 262 -5.93 -3.82 -10.66
C THR A 262 -7.35 -3.56 -10.12
N GLU A 263 -7.47 -2.90 -8.97
CA GLU A 263 -8.75 -2.52 -8.38
C GLU A 263 -9.53 -1.57 -9.28
N TYR A 264 -8.86 -0.58 -9.90
CA TYR A 264 -9.49 0.30 -10.88
C TYR A 264 -10.11 -0.47 -12.06
N LEU A 265 -9.36 -1.39 -12.65
CA LEU A 265 -9.85 -2.23 -13.75
C LEU A 265 -10.99 -3.17 -13.31
N LYS A 266 -10.90 -3.73 -12.10
CA LYS A 266 -11.98 -4.53 -11.49
C LYS A 266 -13.22 -3.68 -11.20
N GLY A 267 -13.06 -2.41 -10.87
CA GLY A 267 -14.18 -1.47 -10.70
C GLY A 267 -14.95 -1.27 -12.01
N ILE A 268 -14.23 -1.10 -13.13
CA ILE A 268 -14.86 -1.05 -14.47
C ILE A 268 -15.59 -2.36 -14.77
N GLN A 269 -14.95 -3.51 -14.48
CA GLN A 269 -15.55 -4.83 -14.67
C GLN A 269 -16.84 -5.00 -13.85
N SER A 270 -16.81 -4.74 -12.54
CA SER A 270 -17.96 -4.86 -11.64
C SER A 270 -19.13 -4.02 -12.13
N ARG A 271 -18.87 -2.76 -12.51
CA ARG A 271 -19.91 -1.85 -13.00
C ARG A 271 -20.48 -2.29 -14.35
N SER A 272 -19.64 -2.86 -15.22
CA SER A 272 -20.11 -3.50 -16.45
C SER A 272 -21.04 -4.68 -16.15
N ASP A 273 -20.65 -5.57 -15.24
CA ASP A 273 -21.42 -6.76 -14.86
C ASP A 273 -22.76 -6.37 -14.21
N GLU A 274 -22.77 -5.37 -13.34
CA GLU A 274 -23.98 -4.82 -12.71
C GLU A 274 -24.97 -4.30 -13.77
N ILE A 275 -24.50 -3.51 -14.75
CA ILE A 275 -25.34 -2.99 -15.84
C ILE A 275 -25.92 -4.12 -16.68
N VAL A 276 -25.11 -5.13 -17.00
CA VAL A 276 -25.55 -6.31 -17.76
C VAL A 276 -26.66 -7.05 -17.01
N GLN A 277 -26.49 -7.26 -15.70
CA GLN A 277 -27.48 -7.95 -14.87
C GLN A 277 -28.81 -7.16 -14.78
N LEU A 278 -28.73 -5.85 -14.53
CA LEU A 278 -29.90 -4.97 -14.41
C LEU A 278 -30.72 -4.93 -15.71
N LEU A 279 -30.05 -4.83 -16.86
CA LEU A 279 -30.72 -4.71 -18.16
C LEU A 279 -31.21 -6.06 -18.71
N GLN A 280 -30.63 -7.18 -18.28
CA GLN A 280 -31.12 -8.52 -18.60
C GLN A 280 -32.27 -9.00 -17.70
N GLY A 281 -32.71 -8.18 -16.72
CA GLY A 281 -33.82 -8.50 -15.83
C GLY A 281 -33.54 -9.67 -14.87
N LYS A 282 -32.27 -10.01 -14.65
CA LYS A 282 -31.86 -10.99 -13.64
C LYS A 282 -31.73 -10.28 -12.31
N THR A 283 -32.86 -9.93 -11.69
CA THR A 283 -32.86 -9.48 -10.30
C THR A 283 -32.55 -10.68 -9.40
N GLN A 284 -31.67 -10.45 -8.42
CA GLN A 284 -31.20 -11.39 -7.41
C GLN A 284 -32.34 -12.08 -6.64
#